data_AF-A0A0Q8JMG2-F1
#
_entry.id   AF-A0A0Q8JMG2-F1
#
_cell.length_a   1.000
_cell.length_b   1.000
_cell.length_c   1.000
_cell.angle_alpha   90.00
_cell.angle_beta   90.00
_cell.angle_gamma   90.00
#
_symmetry.space_group_name_H-M   'P 1'
#
loop_
_entity.id
_entity.type
_entity.pdbx_description
1 polymer ?
#
loop_
_entity_poly.entity_id
_entity_poly.type
_entity_poly.pdbx_seq_one_letter_code
_entity_poly.pdbx_strand_id
1 'polypeptide(L)'
;MKTFVVLLACFACAMSGCSDVTVSSYDNYRELAASGAMDRGWVPEFIPASAHDITEGHSVEISALSVGFSFGADFRPGKNSDFVLLRGDKREAVMDDVEFPHWAKITRSESLEVFSICADSQSGVLFMDSAASRGFYAQPAGEAKCD
;
A
#
# COMPACT_ATOMS: atom_id res chain seq x y z
N MET A 1 -46.55 14.12 -12.09
CA MET A 1 -45.63 14.31 -10.95
C MET A 1 -45.08 13.01 -10.37
N LYS A 2 -45.87 11.95 -10.15
CA LYS A 2 -45.37 10.66 -9.61
C LYS A 2 -44.39 9.91 -10.53
N THR A 3 -44.55 10.01 -11.85
CA THR A 3 -43.66 9.35 -12.85
C THR A 3 -42.28 9.98 -12.97
N PHE A 4 -42.14 11.28 -12.70
CA PHE A 4 -40.86 11.98 -12.72
C PHE A 4 -39.95 11.58 -11.56
N VAL A 5 -40.54 11.29 -10.39
CA VAL A 5 -39.80 10.89 -9.18
C VAL A 5 -39.17 9.50 -9.35
N VAL A 6 -39.83 8.59 -10.07
CA VAL A 6 -39.32 7.23 -10.30
C VAL A 6 -38.15 7.23 -11.30
N LEU A 7 -38.22 8.04 -12.36
CA LEU A 7 -37.12 8.19 -13.32
C LEU A 7 -35.87 8.84 -12.69
N LEU A 8 -36.06 9.80 -11.78
CA LEU A 8 -34.96 10.45 -11.07
C LEU A 8 -34.26 9.48 -10.08
N ALA A 9 -35.03 8.61 -9.43
CA ALA A 9 -34.49 7.60 -8.51
C ALA A 9 -33.68 6.51 -9.22
N CYS A 10 -34.10 6.07 -10.41
CA CYS A 10 -33.33 5.09 -11.20
C CYS A 10 -32.02 5.65 -11.76
N PHE A 11 -31.95 6.94 -12.10
CA PHE A 11 -30.72 7.58 -12.57
C PHE A 11 -29.68 7.73 -11.44
N ALA A 12 -30.13 7.97 -10.20
CA ALA A 12 -29.24 8.08 -9.05
C ALA A 12 -28.54 6.75 -8.68
N CYS A 13 -29.19 5.60 -8.93
CA CYS A 13 -28.58 4.28 -8.69
C CYS A 13 -27.56 3.87 -9.76
N ALA A 14 -27.60 4.44 -10.96
CA ALA A 14 -26.65 4.11 -12.03
C ALA A 14 -25.29 4.82 -11.86
N MET A 15 -25.19 5.76 -10.92
CA MET A 15 -23.98 6.53 -10.61
C MET A 15 -23.22 6.00 -9.38
N SER A 16 -23.57 4.82 -8.84
CA SER A 16 -22.74 4.17 -7.83
C SER A 16 -21.47 3.63 -8.51
N GLY A 17 -20.49 4.52 -8.65
CA GLY A 17 -19.19 4.26 -9.25
C GLY A 17 -18.53 3.04 -8.64
N CYS A 18 -18.11 2.12 -9.50
CA CYS A 18 -17.17 1.07 -9.15
C CYS A 18 -15.86 1.76 -8.75
N SER A 19 -15.32 1.42 -7.57
CA SER A 19 -14.03 1.95 -7.11
C SER A 19 -12.94 1.59 -8.13
N ASP A 20 -12.21 2.58 -8.66
CA ASP A 20 -11.11 2.39 -9.62
C ASP A 20 -9.80 1.91 -8.97
N VAL A 21 -9.95 1.15 -7.88
CA VAL A 21 -8.87 0.49 -7.17
C VAL A 21 -9.08 -1.00 -7.37
N THR A 22 -8.18 -1.61 -8.12
CA THR A 22 -8.13 -3.06 -8.25
C THR A 22 -7.38 -3.62 -7.06
N VAL A 23 -7.95 -4.63 -6.39
CA VAL A 23 -7.34 -5.30 -5.25
C VAL A 23 -7.14 -6.77 -5.58
N SER A 24 -5.92 -7.26 -5.38
CA SER A 24 -5.56 -8.67 -5.53
C SER A 24 -4.93 -9.19 -4.25
N SER A 25 -5.12 -10.48 -3.97
CA SER A 25 -4.50 -11.16 -2.83
C SER A 25 -3.73 -12.39 -3.30
N TYR A 26 -2.64 -12.68 -2.61
CA TYR A 26 -1.76 -13.82 -2.86
C TYR A 26 -1.38 -14.44 -1.51
N ASP A 27 -1.41 -15.77 -1.42
CA ASP A 27 -1.12 -16.47 -0.18
C ASP A 27 0.36 -16.34 0.20
N ASN A 28 1.25 -16.28 -0.79
CA ASN A 28 2.71 -16.29 -0.60
C ASN A 28 3.46 -15.66 -1.77
N TYR A 29 4.74 -15.38 -1.55
CA TYR A 29 5.65 -14.80 -2.54
C TYR A 29 5.70 -15.57 -3.87
N ARG A 30 5.62 -16.90 -3.85
CA ARG A 30 5.67 -17.71 -5.08
C ARG A 30 4.46 -17.46 -5.97
N GLU A 31 3.28 -17.35 -5.37
CA GLU A 31 2.05 -17.01 -6.10
C GLU A 31 2.09 -15.59 -6.64
N LEU A 32 2.53 -14.62 -5.83
CA LEU A 32 2.76 -13.25 -6.25
C LEU A 32 3.72 -13.18 -7.46
N ALA A 33 4.83 -13.92 -7.42
CA ALA A 33 5.80 -13.96 -8.52
C ALA A 33 5.18 -14.57 -9.79
N ALA A 34 4.41 -15.65 -9.65
CA ALA A 34 3.74 -16.29 -10.78
C ALA A 34 2.64 -15.42 -11.41
N SER A 35 2.07 -14.46 -10.67
CA SER A 35 1.03 -13.57 -11.18
C SER A 35 1.56 -12.47 -12.10
N GLY A 36 2.89 -12.24 -12.11
CA GLY A 36 3.54 -11.15 -12.83
C GLY A 36 3.24 -9.76 -12.26
N ALA A 37 2.68 -9.64 -11.04
CA ALA A 37 2.37 -8.34 -10.43
C ALA A 37 3.63 -7.52 -10.16
N MET A 38 4.75 -8.18 -9.84
CA MET A 38 6.06 -7.53 -9.69
C MET A 38 6.57 -7.00 -11.04
N ASP A 39 6.48 -7.81 -12.11
CA ASP A 39 6.91 -7.41 -13.46
C ASP A 39 6.14 -6.21 -14.01
N ARG A 40 4.87 -6.07 -13.60
CA ARG A 40 4.02 -4.92 -13.95
C ARG A 40 4.26 -3.68 -13.09
N GLY A 41 5.11 -3.79 -12.06
CA GLY A 41 5.39 -2.71 -11.11
C GLY A 41 4.28 -2.43 -10.10
N TRP A 42 3.30 -3.33 -9.95
CA TRP A 42 2.20 -3.17 -8.97
C TRP A 42 2.62 -3.57 -7.56
N VAL A 43 3.65 -4.42 -7.45
CA VAL A 43 4.25 -4.83 -6.19
C VAL A 43 5.76 -4.62 -6.28
N PRO A 44 6.40 -3.96 -5.30
CA PRO A 44 7.80 -3.64 -5.40
C PRO A 44 8.70 -4.87 -5.21
N GLU A 45 9.89 -4.84 -5.81
CA GLU A 45 10.81 -6.00 -5.80
C GLU A 45 11.44 -6.25 -4.43
N PHE A 46 11.44 -5.25 -3.55
CA PHE A 46 12.01 -5.40 -2.21
C PHE A 46 11.17 -6.26 -1.26
N ILE A 47 9.94 -6.63 -1.64
CA ILE A 47 9.10 -7.51 -0.83
C ILE A 47 9.85 -8.83 -0.60
N PRO A 48 10.04 -9.27 0.66
CA PRO A 48 10.90 -10.40 0.96
C PRO A 48 10.31 -11.71 0.43
N ALA A 49 11.18 -12.66 0.09
CA ALA A 49 10.74 -14.00 -0.31
C ALA A 49 9.97 -14.76 0.80
N SER A 50 10.12 -14.34 2.07
CA SER A 50 9.35 -14.85 3.21
C SER A 50 7.94 -14.25 3.33
N ALA A 51 7.56 -13.35 2.41
CA ALA A 51 6.26 -12.68 2.43
C ALA A 51 5.09 -13.66 2.18
N HIS A 52 4.02 -13.44 2.93
CA HIS A 52 2.76 -14.19 2.88
C HIS A 52 1.59 -13.30 3.29
N ASP A 53 0.35 -13.78 3.12
CA ASP A 53 -0.87 -12.97 3.29
C ASP A 53 -0.79 -11.63 2.52
N ILE A 54 -0.32 -11.67 1.28
CA ILE A 54 -0.02 -10.47 0.50
C ILE A 54 -1.32 -9.93 -0.09
N THR A 55 -1.57 -8.64 0.06
CA THR A 55 -2.67 -7.94 -0.61
C THR A 55 -2.12 -6.69 -1.25
N GLU A 56 -2.36 -6.52 -2.54
CA GLU A 56 -2.01 -5.32 -3.28
C GLU A 56 -3.28 -4.62 -3.74
N GLY A 57 -3.25 -3.29 -3.71
CA GLY A 57 -4.24 -2.43 -4.32
C GLY A 57 -3.55 -1.41 -5.20
N HIS A 58 -4.02 -1.24 -6.43
CA HIS A 58 -3.49 -0.23 -7.34
C HIS A 58 -4.60 0.50 -8.10
N SER A 59 -4.32 1.75 -8.48
CA SER A 59 -5.16 2.54 -9.35
C SER A 59 -4.33 3.14 -10.48
N VAL A 60 -4.70 2.80 -11.71
CA VAL A 60 -4.02 3.29 -12.91
C VAL A 60 -4.29 4.78 -13.14
N GLU A 61 -5.49 5.27 -12.76
CA GLU A 61 -5.88 6.67 -12.96
C GLU A 61 -5.02 7.63 -12.15
N ILE A 62 -4.85 7.36 -10.85
CA ILE A 62 -4.09 8.23 -9.93
C ILE A 62 -2.64 7.78 -9.73
N SER A 63 -2.22 6.72 -10.41
CA SER A 63 -0.87 6.15 -10.28
C SER A 63 -0.47 5.89 -8.82
N ALA A 64 -1.40 5.27 -8.08
CA ALA A 64 -1.21 4.92 -6.68
C ALA A 64 -1.15 3.40 -6.53
N LEU A 65 -0.32 2.94 -5.61
CA LEU A 65 -0.20 1.53 -5.28
C LEU A 65 -0.01 1.35 -3.78
N SER A 66 -0.50 0.23 -3.26
CA SER A 66 -0.41 -0.11 -1.85
C SER A 66 -0.26 -1.61 -1.70
N VAL A 67 0.61 -2.06 -0.79
CA VAL A 67 0.86 -3.49 -0.58
C VAL A 67 0.95 -3.77 0.91
N GLY A 68 0.04 -4.60 1.41
CA GLY A 68 0.06 -5.14 2.77
C GLY A 68 0.56 -6.58 2.74
N PHE A 69 1.42 -6.96 3.69
CA PHE A 69 1.99 -8.30 3.74
C PHE A 69 2.41 -8.69 5.15
N SER A 70 2.46 -9.99 5.42
CA SER A 70 3.21 -10.56 6.53
C SER A 70 4.63 -10.92 6.08
N PHE A 71 5.58 -10.99 7.01
CA PHE A 71 6.96 -11.39 6.70
C PHE A 71 7.58 -12.27 7.79
N GLY A 72 8.68 -12.94 7.46
CA GLY A 72 9.50 -13.69 8.42
C GLY A 72 10.50 -12.80 9.18
N ALA A 73 11.09 -13.34 10.26
CA ALA A 73 12.05 -12.60 11.10
C ALA A 73 13.32 -12.13 10.37
N ASP A 74 13.55 -12.61 9.15
CA ASP A 74 14.66 -12.29 8.27
C ASP A 74 14.55 -10.92 7.60
N PHE A 75 13.34 -10.37 7.47
CA PHE A 75 13.14 -9.10 6.77
C PHE A 75 13.48 -7.89 7.64
N ARG A 76 14.48 -7.12 7.20
CA ARG A 76 14.95 -5.88 7.84
C ARG A 76 15.28 -4.83 6.76
N PRO A 77 14.38 -3.87 6.49
CA PRO A 77 14.55 -2.87 5.44
C PRO A 77 15.84 -2.04 5.57
N GLY A 78 16.21 -1.67 6.80
CA GLY A 78 17.33 -0.76 7.09
C GLY A 78 18.76 -1.30 6.81
N LYS A 79 18.93 -2.42 6.11
CA LYS A 79 20.26 -2.90 5.70
C LYS A 79 20.69 -2.38 4.32
N ASN A 80 19.76 -1.92 3.49
CA ASN A 80 20.04 -1.37 2.17
C ASN A 80 19.94 0.18 2.21
N SER A 81 20.77 0.86 1.42
CA SER A 81 20.82 2.34 1.35
C SER A 81 19.52 2.97 0.86
N ASP A 82 18.66 2.18 0.22
CA ASP A 82 17.43 2.66 -0.39
C ASP A 82 16.31 2.91 0.64
N PHE A 83 16.49 2.45 1.90
CA PHE A 83 15.54 2.62 2.99
C PHE A 83 16.05 3.62 4.03
N VAL A 84 15.35 4.74 4.16
CA VAL A 84 15.65 5.78 5.13
C VAL A 84 14.63 5.74 6.26
N LEU A 85 15.07 5.34 7.46
CA LEU A 85 14.21 5.33 8.65
C LEU A 85 13.83 6.76 9.05
N LEU A 86 12.53 7.08 9.02
CA LEU A 86 11.98 8.38 9.40
C LEU A 86 11.80 8.47 10.92
N ARG A 87 12.02 9.66 11.47
CA ARG A 87 11.95 9.97 12.91
C ARG A 87 11.30 11.34 13.12
N GLY A 88 10.77 11.57 14.33
CA GLY A 88 10.20 12.86 14.74
C GLY A 88 9.13 13.37 13.77
N ASP A 89 9.16 14.66 13.48
CA ASP A 89 8.18 15.37 12.65
C ASP A 89 8.02 14.76 11.24
N LYS A 90 9.13 14.31 10.61
CA LYS A 90 9.07 13.63 9.31
C LYS A 90 8.27 12.34 9.34
N ARG A 91 8.33 11.58 10.45
CA ARG A 91 7.54 10.35 10.62
C ARG A 91 6.06 10.71 10.82
N GLU A 92 5.77 11.72 11.62
CA GLU A 92 4.40 12.13 11.95
C GLU A 92 3.67 12.64 10.71
N ALA A 93 4.29 13.52 9.92
CA ALA A 93 3.73 14.03 8.68
C ALA A 93 3.32 12.90 7.71
N VAL A 94 4.19 11.90 7.52
CA VAL A 94 3.90 10.73 6.67
C VAL A 94 2.78 9.86 7.22
N MET A 95 2.75 9.66 8.54
CA MET A 95 1.67 8.94 9.17
C MET A 95 0.33 9.66 8.92
N ASP A 96 0.28 10.98 8.97
CA ASP A 96 -0.97 11.73 8.78
C ASP A 96 -1.44 11.73 7.32
N ASP A 97 -0.53 11.74 6.35
CA ASP A 97 -0.85 11.77 4.92
C ASP A 97 -1.29 10.42 4.33
N VAL A 98 -0.92 9.29 4.94
CA VAL A 98 -1.19 7.96 4.38
C VAL A 98 -2.46 7.34 4.94
N GLU A 99 -3.45 7.10 4.10
CA GLU A 99 -4.62 6.30 4.46
C GLU A 99 -4.29 4.80 4.43
N PHE A 100 -4.61 4.09 5.51
CA PHE A 100 -4.49 2.64 5.54
C PHE A 100 -5.82 2.00 5.11
N PRO A 101 -5.86 1.30 3.97
CA PRO A 101 -7.06 0.59 3.57
C PRO A 101 -7.35 -0.52 4.58
N HIS A 102 -8.64 -0.86 4.75
CA HIS A 102 -9.09 -1.85 5.73
C HIS A 102 -8.40 -3.22 5.59
N TRP A 103 -7.93 -3.57 4.39
CA TRP A 103 -7.21 -4.81 4.11
C TRP A 103 -5.71 -4.77 4.45
N ALA A 104 -5.13 -3.62 4.80
CA ALA A 104 -3.71 -3.47 5.10
C ALA A 104 -3.25 -4.27 6.33
N LYS A 105 -4.19 -4.63 7.23
CA LYS A 105 -3.93 -5.43 8.45
C LYS A 105 -2.78 -4.87 9.31
N ILE A 106 -2.58 -3.55 9.28
CA ILE A 106 -1.60 -2.82 10.08
C ILE A 106 -2.34 -1.78 10.92
N THR A 107 -1.89 -1.58 12.16
CA THR A 107 -2.52 -0.65 13.10
C THR A 107 -1.59 0.53 13.35
N ARG A 108 -2.12 1.75 13.24
CA ARG A 108 -1.39 2.97 13.63
C ARG A 108 -0.91 2.84 15.07
N SER A 109 0.41 2.92 15.26
CA SER A 109 1.06 2.77 16.56
C SER A 109 2.36 3.56 16.60
N GLU A 110 2.75 4.02 17.79
CA GLU A 110 4.07 4.66 18.02
C GLU A 110 5.23 3.71 17.72
N SER A 111 5.00 2.40 17.84
CA SER A 111 6.00 1.36 17.56
C SER A 111 6.20 1.06 16.07
N LEU A 112 5.37 1.62 15.17
CA LEU A 112 5.57 1.47 13.74
C LEU A 112 6.84 2.19 13.30
N GLU A 113 7.75 1.41 12.73
CA GLU A 113 8.90 1.93 12.01
C GLU A 113 8.44 2.38 10.62
N VAL A 114 8.78 3.60 10.24
CA VAL A 114 8.39 4.18 8.95
C VAL A 114 9.65 4.47 8.15
N PHE A 115 9.74 3.90 6.96
CA PHE A 115 10.87 4.06 6.06
C PHE A 115 10.41 4.83 4.82
N SER A 116 11.13 5.88 4.43
CA SER A 116 11.05 6.39 3.06
C SER A 116 11.92 5.50 2.18
N ILE A 117 11.43 5.18 0.98
CA ILE A 117 12.13 4.38 -0.02
C ILE A 117 12.44 5.27 -1.22
N CYS A 118 13.71 5.32 -1.57
CA CYS A 118 14.26 6.23 -2.55
C CYS A 118 14.81 5.44 -3.73
N ALA A 119 13.92 5.02 -4.63
CA ALA A 119 14.26 4.26 -5.83
C ALA A 119 13.70 4.97 -7.07
N ASP A 120 14.45 4.94 -8.18
CA ASP A 120 14.13 5.63 -9.43
C ASP A 120 12.72 5.34 -9.97
N SER A 121 12.20 4.13 -9.73
CA SER A 121 10.89 3.69 -10.22
C SER A 121 9.91 3.27 -9.10
N GLN A 122 10.37 3.19 -7.85
CA GLN A 122 9.58 2.66 -6.74
C GLN A 122 9.70 3.50 -5.45
N SER A 123 9.68 4.83 -5.60
CA SER A 123 9.70 5.73 -4.45
C SER A 123 8.38 5.70 -3.69
N GLY A 124 8.44 5.48 -2.38
CA GLY A 124 7.25 5.28 -1.54
C GLY A 124 7.58 5.26 -0.06
N VAL A 125 6.62 4.86 0.75
CA VAL A 125 6.78 4.74 2.20
C VAL A 125 6.41 3.34 2.65
N LEU A 126 7.24 2.77 3.51
CA LEU A 126 7.07 1.44 4.09
C LEU A 126 6.89 1.56 5.59
N PHE A 127 5.75 1.09 6.07
CA PHE A 127 5.39 0.96 7.47
C PHE A 127 5.64 -0.46 7.91
N MET A 128 6.29 -0.62 9.06
CA MET A 128 6.74 -1.92 9.58
C MET A 128 6.33 -2.06 11.04
N ASP A 129 5.50 -3.07 11.30
CA ASP A 129 5.25 -3.58 12.64
C ASP A 129 6.10 -4.85 12.84
N SER A 130 7.30 -4.64 13.40
CA SER A 130 8.23 -5.73 13.71
C SER A 130 7.67 -6.72 14.74
N ALA A 131 6.74 -6.31 15.61
CA ALA A 131 6.16 -7.19 16.63
C ALA A 131 5.05 -8.07 16.04
N ALA A 132 4.21 -7.50 15.18
CA ALA A 132 3.16 -8.23 14.47
C ALA A 132 3.66 -8.96 13.20
N SER A 133 4.90 -8.70 12.79
CA SER A 133 5.47 -9.17 11.52
C SER A 133 4.63 -8.76 10.31
N ARG A 134 4.18 -7.50 10.31
CA ARG A 134 3.31 -6.92 9.28
C ARG A 134 3.98 -5.71 8.63
N GLY A 135 3.92 -5.65 7.31
CA GLY A 135 4.43 -4.56 6.50
C GLY A 135 3.31 -3.95 5.67
N PHE A 136 3.36 -2.64 5.46
CA PHE A 136 2.50 -1.94 4.52
C PHE A 136 3.32 -0.94 3.73
N TYR A 137 3.27 -1.04 2.42
CA TYR A 137 3.92 -0.12 1.49
C TYR A 137 2.87 0.73 0.78
N ALA A 138 3.15 2.01 0.55
CA ALA A 138 2.30 2.90 -0.22
C ALA A 138 3.09 3.82 -1.16
N GLN A 139 2.51 4.08 -2.33
CA GLN A 139 2.89 5.12 -3.27
C GLN A 139 1.69 6.00 -3.65
N PRO A 140 1.91 7.29 -3.95
CA PRO A 140 3.20 7.99 -3.88
C PRO A 140 3.68 8.19 -2.44
N ALA A 141 4.96 8.53 -2.26
CA ALA A 141 5.56 8.79 -0.93
C ALA A 141 5.02 10.06 -0.22
N GLY A 142 4.10 10.81 -0.85
CA GLY A 142 3.66 12.10 -0.35
C GLY A 142 4.82 13.10 -0.20
N GLU A 143 4.85 13.81 0.93
CA GLU A 143 5.96 14.71 1.30
C GLU A 143 7.21 13.98 1.81
N ALA A 144 7.20 12.65 1.92
CA ALA A 144 8.35 11.83 2.33
C ALA A 144 9.45 11.75 1.25
N LYS A 145 9.75 12.87 0.60
CA LYS A 145 10.76 12.97 -0.43
C LYS A 145 12.14 12.71 0.16
N CYS A 146 12.96 12.11 -0.70
CA CYS A 146 14.35 11.77 -0.46
C CYS A 146 15.23 13.02 -0.53
N ASP A 147 14.99 13.97 0.38
CA ASP A 147 15.75 15.23 0.52
C ASP A 147 16.39 15.34 1.92
#